data_AF-A0A533V670-F1
#
_entry.id   AF-A0A533V670-F1
#
_cell.length_a   1.000
_cell.length_b   1.000
_cell.length_c   1.000
_cell.angle_alpha   90.00
_cell.angle_beta   90.00
_cell.angle_gamma   90.00
#
_symmetry.space_group_name_H-M   'P 1'
#
loop_
_entity.id
_entity.type
_entity.pdbx_description
1 polymer ?
#
loop_
_entity_poly.entity_id
_entity_poly.type
_entity_poly.pdbx_seq_one_letter_code
_entity_poly.pdbx_strand_id
1 'polypeptide(L)'
;MVPKTVLCAIVDCLILSSFLPNIGFDLMNKVNAQLGHQTNVPFIGVNMKGLYTSTIHKNLSSIPFPDNYYSDSFKIIKSAGMNHIRYVLYWQAYENDPLSFIAELQTVASLADKW
;
A
#
# COMPACT_ATOMS: atom_id res chain seq x y z
N MET A 1 -21.21 44.29 38.45
CA MET A 1 -20.83 44.19 37.03
C MET A 1 -20.48 42.71 36.77
N VAL A 2 -21.28 42.01 35.97
CA VAL A 2 -21.13 40.58 35.62
C VAL A 2 -21.02 40.50 34.09
N PRO A 3 -20.18 39.63 33.50
CA PRO A 3 -20.70 38.40 32.87
C PRO A 3 -19.88 37.16 33.25
N LYS A 4 -20.50 36.07 33.74
CA LYS A 4 -21.10 34.93 33.01
C LYS A 4 -20.07 33.89 32.52
N THR A 5 -19.94 32.80 33.27
CA THR A 5 -19.86 31.45 32.66
C THR A 5 -20.65 30.47 33.53
N VAL A 6 -21.85 30.20 33.02
CA VAL A 6 -22.83 29.15 33.32
C VAL A 6 -22.31 27.91 32.57
N LEU A 7 -22.28 26.65 33.02
CA LEU A 7 -23.28 25.83 33.70
C LEU A 7 -22.55 24.58 34.23
N CYS A 8 -22.55 24.35 35.54
CA CYS A 8 -22.27 23.05 36.12
C CYS A 8 -23.63 22.38 36.30
N ALA A 9 -24.00 21.45 35.42
CA ALA A 9 -25.22 20.66 35.54
C ALA A 9 -24.82 19.22 35.88
N ILE A 10 -24.72 18.97 37.18
CA ILE A 10 -24.83 17.63 37.76
C ILE A 10 -26.34 17.43 38.03
N VAL A 11 -26.82 16.18 37.89
CA VAL A 11 -28.12 15.67 38.38
C VAL A 11 -29.26 16.01 37.40
N ASP A 12 -29.88 15.09 36.64
CA ASP A 12 -30.52 13.83 37.02
C ASP A 12 -30.64 12.89 35.80
N CYS A 13 -30.48 11.58 35.98
CA CYS A 13 -31.62 10.64 35.94
C CYS A 13 -31.09 9.20 35.91
N LEU A 14 -31.34 8.51 37.02
CA LEU A 14 -31.30 7.06 37.12
C LEU A 14 -32.26 6.45 36.09
N ILE A 15 -31.74 5.78 35.07
CA ILE A 15 -32.49 4.70 34.41
C ILE A 15 -31.77 3.40 34.73
N LEU A 16 -32.36 2.70 35.69
CA LEU A 16 -32.24 1.26 35.87
C LEU A 16 -32.49 0.54 34.54
N SER A 17 -31.49 -0.20 34.06
CA SER A 17 -31.66 -1.51 33.45
C SER A 17 -30.26 -2.07 33.23
N SER A 18 -29.80 -2.94 34.13
CA SER A 18 -29.75 -4.38 33.85
C SER A 18 -29.39 -4.65 32.39
N PHE A 19 -28.17 -5.14 32.17
CA PHE A 19 -27.61 -5.84 31.00
C PHE A 19 -26.20 -5.30 30.78
N LEU A 20 -25.25 -5.77 31.59
CA LEU A 20 -23.88 -5.89 31.12
C LEU A 20 -23.84 -7.15 30.25
N PRO A 21 -23.86 -7.11 28.91
CA PRO A 21 -23.11 -8.10 28.19
C PRO A 21 -21.65 -7.80 28.51
N ASN A 22 -20.97 -8.82 29.05
CA ASN A 22 -19.51 -8.92 29.12
C ASN A 22 -18.88 -8.16 27.94
N ILE A 23 -18.38 -6.94 28.19
CA ILE A 23 -17.45 -6.33 27.26
C ILE A 23 -16.15 -7.06 27.53
N GLY A 24 -16.04 -8.28 27.00
CA GLY A 24 -14.76 -8.84 26.69
C GLY A 24 -14.09 -7.81 25.79
N PHE A 25 -13.15 -7.06 26.35
CA PHE A 25 -12.16 -6.34 25.57
C PHE A 25 -11.35 -7.42 24.86
N ASP A 26 -11.93 -7.96 23.79
CA ASP A 26 -11.16 -8.66 22.78
C ASP A 26 -10.41 -7.56 22.03
N LEU A 27 -9.31 -7.10 22.66
CA LEU A 27 -8.25 -6.37 21.99
C LEU A 27 -7.52 -7.36 21.07
N MET A 28 -8.28 -8.00 20.19
CA MET A 28 -7.76 -8.72 19.06
C MET A 28 -7.22 -7.63 18.16
N ASN A 29 -5.89 -7.55 18.05
CA ASN A 29 -5.21 -6.84 17.00
C ASN A 29 -5.77 -7.35 15.67
N LYS A 30 -6.84 -6.70 15.18
CA LYS A 30 -7.31 -6.82 13.82
C LYS A 30 -6.27 -6.13 12.95
N VAL A 31 -5.13 -6.80 12.78
CA VAL A 31 -4.36 -6.63 11.56
C VAL A 31 -5.36 -6.96 10.47
N ASN A 32 -5.67 -6.00 9.60
CA ASN A 32 -6.50 -6.23 8.42
C ASN A 32 -5.71 -7.12 7.45
N ALA A 33 -5.42 -8.36 7.84
CA ALA A 33 -4.90 -9.36 6.95
C ALA A 33 -6.03 -9.70 5.97
N GLN A 34 -5.74 -9.64 4.67
CA GLN A 34 -6.67 -10.09 3.64
C GLN A 34 -7.11 -11.52 3.94
N LEU A 35 -8.42 -11.78 3.92
CA LEU A 35 -8.96 -13.13 3.88
C LEU A 35 -8.63 -13.72 2.50
N GLY A 36 -7.42 -14.25 2.35
CA GLY A 36 -6.95 -14.83 1.10
C GLY A 36 -7.75 -16.09 0.79
N HIS A 37 -8.50 -16.08 -0.31
CA HIS A 37 -8.97 -17.30 -0.92
C HIS A 37 -7.73 -18.03 -1.46
N GLN A 38 -7.15 -18.93 -0.66
CA GLN A 38 -5.95 -19.66 -1.05
C GLN A 38 -6.29 -20.62 -2.18
N THR A 39 -6.05 -20.19 -3.41
CA THR A 39 -5.81 -21.12 -4.50
C THR A 39 -4.40 -21.68 -4.28
N ASN A 40 -4.20 -23.00 -4.45
CA ASN A 40 -2.89 -23.66 -4.31
C ASN A 40 -1.87 -23.25 -5.40
N VAL A 41 -2.02 -22.06 -6.00
CA VAL A 41 -1.13 -21.57 -7.04
C VAL A 41 0.07 -20.91 -6.36
N PRO A 42 1.29 -21.46 -6.48
CA PRO A 42 2.47 -20.85 -5.89
C PRO A 42 2.74 -19.48 -6.54
N PHE A 43 3.16 -18.50 -5.73
CA PHE A 43 3.68 -17.25 -6.26
C PHE A 43 5.10 -17.46 -6.76
N ILE A 44 5.28 -17.39 -8.06
CA ILE A 44 6.57 -17.53 -8.74
C ILE A 44 6.80 -16.25 -9.50
N GLY A 45 7.96 -15.61 -9.27
CA GLY A 45 8.20 -14.28 -9.79
C GLY A 45 9.66 -13.86 -9.74
N VAL A 46 9.90 -12.66 -10.27
CA VAL A 46 11.22 -12.02 -10.30
C VAL A 46 11.17 -10.64 -9.67
N ASN A 47 12.34 -10.16 -9.22
CA ASN A 47 12.49 -8.77 -8.81
C ASN A 47 12.73 -7.90 -10.04
N MET A 48 12.07 -6.75 -10.11
CA MET A 48 12.26 -5.77 -11.17
C MET A 48 12.71 -4.42 -10.61
N LYS A 49 13.60 -3.78 -11.34
CA LYS A 49 14.17 -2.47 -11.02
C LYS A 49 13.38 -1.40 -11.78
N GLY A 50 13.06 -0.31 -11.11
CA GLY A 50 12.50 0.88 -11.75
C GLY A 50 13.56 1.84 -12.27
N LEU A 51 13.22 2.62 -13.28
CA LEU A 51 14.10 3.64 -13.85
C LEU A 51 14.12 4.88 -12.97
N TYR A 52 12.93 5.42 -12.66
CA TYR A 52 12.76 6.58 -11.80
C TYR A 52 12.46 6.20 -10.35
N THR A 53 11.94 5.01 -10.07
CA THR A 53 11.59 4.60 -8.70
C THR A 53 12.74 3.97 -7.93
N SER A 54 13.73 3.39 -8.62
CA SER A 54 14.92 2.77 -7.99
C SER A 54 16.17 3.64 -7.99
N THR A 55 16.07 4.90 -8.43
CA THR A 55 17.22 5.81 -8.56
C THR A 55 17.34 6.70 -7.33
N ILE A 56 18.30 6.38 -6.45
CA ILE A 56 18.55 7.12 -5.20
C ILE A 56 19.48 8.33 -5.43
N HIS A 57 20.31 8.29 -6.48
CA HIS A 57 21.32 9.31 -6.81
C HIS A 57 21.03 9.93 -8.18
N LYS A 58 21.35 11.22 -8.38
CA LYS A 58 21.14 11.94 -9.66
C LYS A 58 21.83 11.29 -10.87
N ASN A 59 22.78 10.39 -10.65
CA ASN A 59 23.31 9.55 -11.70
C ASN A 59 22.37 8.36 -11.90
N LEU A 60 21.52 8.45 -12.93
CA LEU A 60 20.85 7.27 -13.47
C LEU A 60 21.89 6.17 -13.66
N SER A 61 21.54 4.95 -13.22
CA SER A 61 22.47 3.83 -13.25
C SER A 61 23.07 3.68 -14.64
N SER A 62 24.38 3.43 -14.74
CA SER A 62 25.14 3.33 -16.00
C SER A 62 24.64 2.27 -16.99
N ILE A 63 23.68 1.44 -16.59
CA ILE A 63 23.04 0.45 -17.44
C ILE A 63 21.77 1.08 -18.04
N PRO A 64 21.75 1.32 -19.37
CA PRO A 64 20.57 1.85 -20.03
C PRO A 64 19.40 0.86 -19.90
N PHE A 65 18.21 1.39 -19.64
CA PHE A 65 17.00 0.58 -19.68
C PHE A 65 16.70 0.24 -21.15
N PRO A 66 16.39 -1.02 -21.47
CA PRO A 66 15.94 -1.40 -22.81
C PRO A 66 14.65 -0.65 -23.19
N ASP A 67 14.42 -0.48 -24.49
CA ASP A 67 13.15 0.00 -24.99
C ASP A 67 12.00 -0.91 -24.53
N ASN A 68 10.84 -0.33 -24.21
CA ASN A 68 9.65 -1.05 -23.74
C ASN A 68 9.89 -1.97 -22.53
N TYR A 69 10.92 -1.70 -21.72
CA TYR A 69 11.40 -2.55 -20.62
C TYR A 69 10.28 -3.22 -19.81
N TYR A 70 9.29 -2.47 -19.33
CA TYR A 70 8.21 -3.01 -18.50
C TYR A 70 7.30 -3.98 -19.27
N SER A 71 6.79 -3.56 -20.43
CA SER A 71 5.84 -4.38 -21.21
C SER A 71 6.49 -5.66 -21.70
N ASP A 72 7.70 -5.58 -22.23
CA ASP A 72 8.39 -6.74 -22.77
C ASP A 72 8.84 -7.69 -21.65
N SER A 73 9.30 -7.15 -20.52
CA SER A 73 9.62 -7.97 -19.34
C SER A 73 8.39 -8.71 -18.82
N PHE A 74 7.25 -8.04 -18.63
CA PHE A 74 6.04 -8.70 -18.11
C PHE A 74 5.51 -9.76 -19.07
N LYS A 75 5.56 -9.49 -20.38
CA LYS A 75 5.23 -10.49 -21.39
C LYS A 75 6.12 -11.73 -21.27
N ILE A 76 7.44 -11.56 -21.15
CA ILE A 76 8.39 -12.66 -20.98
C ILE A 76 8.12 -13.43 -19.67
N ILE A 77 7.93 -12.73 -18.56
CA ILE A 77 7.65 -13.30 -17.23
C ILE A 77 6.37 -14.15 -17.28
N LYS A 78 5.28 -13.61 -17.83
CA LYS A 78 4.02 -14.33 -18.03
C LYS A 78 4.21 -15.55 -18.94
N SER A 79 4.90 -15.39 -20.07
CA SER A 79 5.17 -16.50 -20.99
C SER A 79 6.04 -17.60 -20.37
N ALA A 80 6.85 -17.29 -19.37
CA ALA A 80 7.62 -18.25 -18.59
C ALA A 80 6.80 -18.96 -17.48
N GLY A 81 5.49 -18.67 -17.36
CA GLY A 81 4.60 -19.28 -16.36
C GLY A 81 4.68 -18.66 -14.97
N MET A 82 5.32 -17.50 -14.83
CA MET A 82 5.37 -16.74 -13.59
C MET A 82 4.13 -15.86 -13.44
N ASN A 83 3.73 -15.59 -12.20
CA ASN A 83 2.47 -14.92 -11.86
C ASN A 83 2.64 -13.76 -10.87
N HIS A 84 3.89 -13.43 -10.51
CA HIS A 84 4.18 -12.37 -9.56
C HIS A 84 5.42 -11.57 -9.97
N ILE A 85 5.42 -10.28 -9.62
CA ILE A 85 6.58 -9.41 -9.75
C ILE A 85 6.80 -8.69 -8.43
N ARG A 86 8.06 -8.56 -8.02
CA ARG A 86 8.43 -7.70 -6.90
C ARG A 86 9.10 -6.45 -7.43
N TYR A 87 8.36 -5.35 -7.40
CA TYR A 87 8.83 -4.06 -7.87
C TYR A 87 9.61 -3.33 -6.78
N VAL A 88 10.88 -3.05 -7.03
CA VAL A 88 11.75 -2.36 -6.06
C VAL A 88 11.64 -0.85 -6.27
N LEU A 89 11.44 -0.12 -5.17
CA LEU A 89 11.43 1.34 -5.16
C LEU A 89 12.09 1.91 -3.91
N TYR A 90 12.51 3.16 -3.99
CA TYR A 90 13.00 3.95 -2.86
C TYR A 90 12.18 5.22 -2.74
N TRP A 91 11.69 5.52 -1.53
CA TRP A 91 10.92 6.74 -1.27
C TRP A 91 11.72 8.02 -1.53
N GLN A 92 13.04 7.99 -1.33
CA GLN A 92 13.92 9.09 -1.68
C GLN A 92 13.81 9.47 -3.17
N ALA A 93 13.52 8.50 -4.05
CA ALA A 93 13.37 8.77 -5.47
C ALA A 93 12.09 9.59 -5.76
N TYR A 94 11.03 9.40 -4.98
CA TYR A 94 9.84 10.24 -5.02
C TYR A 94 10.13 11.67 -4.56
N GLU A 95 10.94 11.85 -3.51
CA GLU A 95 11.35 13.18 -3.05
C GLU A 95 12.19 13.91 -4.10
N ASN A 96 13.00 13.18 -4.87
CA ASN A 96 13.87 13.74 -5.90
C ASN A 96 13.11 14.12 -7.18
N ASP A 97 12.22 13.27 -7.66
CA ASP A 97 11.41 13.49 -8.87
C ASP A 97 10.01 12.84 -8.74
N PRO A 98 9.04 13.51 -8.08
CA PRO A 98 7.75 12.92 -7.78
C PRO A 98 6.90 12.67 -9.03
N LEU A 99 7.07 13.48 -10.09
CA LEU A 99 6.29 13.36 -11.31
C LEU A 99 6.69 12.12 -12.10
N SER A 100 7.99 11.95 -12.35
CA SER A 100 8.49 10.77 -13.07
C SER A 100 8.29 9.49 -12.25
N PHE A 101 8.45 9.58 -10.92
CA PHE A 101 8.20 8.47 -10.00
C PHE A 101 6.75 7.95 -10.09
N ILE A 102 5.76 8.84 -10.00
CA ILE A 102 4.34 8.44 -10.04
C ILE A 102 3.94 7.99 -11.44
N ALA A 103 4.41 8.67 -12.49
CA ALA A 103 4.13 8.25 -13.87
C ALA A 103 4.69 6.85 -14.16
N GLU A 104 5.88 6.54 -13.66
CA GLU A 104 6.47 5.20 -13.75
C GLU A 104 5.63 4.17 -13.00
N LEU A 105 5.24 4.43 -11.74
CA LEU A 105 4.42 3.50 -10.97
C LEU A 105 3.06 3.21 -11.63
N GLN A 106 2.41 4.23 -12.19
CA GLN A 106 1.16 4.06 -12.93
C GLN A 106 1.37 3.18 -14.16
N THR A 107 2.46 3.41 -14.91
CA THR A 107 2.83 2.62 -16.09
C THR A 107 3.09 1.16 -15.71
N VAL A 108 3.87 0.92 -14.66
CA VAL A 108 4.19 -0.42 -14.14
C VAL A 108 2.93 -1.15 -13.70
N ALA A 109 2.06 -0.49 -12.91
CA ALA A 109 0.82 -1.08 -12.43
C ALA A 109 -0.12 -1.45 -13.58
N SER A 110 -0.31 -0.54 -14.55
CA SER A 110 -1.17 -0.77 -15.70
C SER A 110 -0.67 -1.91 -16.60
N LEU A 111 0.64 -1.99 -16.84
CA LEU A 111 1.22 -3.05 -17.66
C LEU A 111 1.25 -4.40 -16.95
N ALA A 112 1.45 -4.43 -15.63
CA ALA A 112 1.41 -5.66 -14.85
C ALA A 112 0.00 -6.26 -14.74
N ASP A 113 -1.05 -5.42 -14.74
CA ASP A 113 -2.44 -5.88 -14.79
C ASP A 113 -2.80 -6.49 -16.16
N LYS A 114 -2.25 -5.92 -17.24
CA LYS A 114 -2.46 -6.39 -18.61
C LYS A 114 -1.83 -7.77 -18.89
N TRP A 115 -0.63 -8.00 -18.37
CA TRP A 115 0.18 -9.18 -18.64
C TRP A 115 0.18 -10.11 -17.44
#